data_AF-A0A8J7IAS6-F1
#
_entry.id   AF-A0A8J7IAS6-F1
#
_cell.length_a   1.000
_cell.length_b   1.000
_cell.length_c   1.000
_cell.angle_alpha   90.00
_cell.angle_beta   90.00
_cell.angle_gamma   90.00
#
_symmetry.space_group_name_H-M   'P 1'
#
loop_
_entity.id
_entity.type
_entity.pdbx_description
1 polymer ?
#
loop_
_entity_poly.entity_id
_entity_poly.type
_entity_poly.pdbx_seq_one_letter_code
_entity_poly.pdbx_strand_id
1 'polypeptide(L)' 'VSAVKFCPHCWTPGTAADPLWGQVRAKFCYLCGMQLQTSCTHCGELVVSLKYKFCPMCGQPYKQKSQNR' A
#
# COMPACT_ATOMS: atom_id res chain seq x y z
N VAL A 1 7.84 2.43 15.38
CA VAL A 1 6.54 2.24 14.70
C VAL A 1 6.83 1.70 13.31
N SER A 2 6.38 0.48 12.98
CA SER A 2 6.71 -0.17 11.70
C SER A 2 5.60 0.11 10.68
N ALA A 3 5.94 0.76 9.57
CA ALA A 3 4.98 0.99 8.48
C ALA A 3 4.77 -0.30 7.67
N VAL A 4 3.53 -0.54 7.26
CA VAL A 4 3.16 -1.68 6.41
C VAL A 4 3.49 -1.34 4.96
N LYS A 5 4.21 -2.24 4.30
CA LYS A 5 4.49 -2.17 2.87
C LYS A 5 3.34 -2.76 2.08
N PHE A 6 2.88 -2.07 1.05
CA PHE A 6 1.86 -2.59 0.13
C PHE A 6 2.01 -2.07 -1.28
N CYS A 7 1.42 -2.79 -2.23
CA CYS A 7 1.30 -2.32 -3.59
C CYS A 7 -0.06 -1.62 -3.78
N PRO A 8 -0.12 -0.32 -4.10
CA PRO A 8 -1.39 0.38 -4.30
C PRO A 8 -2.17 -0.11 -5.53
N HIS A 9 -1.57 -0.94 -6.39
CA HIS A 9 -2.19 -1.46 -7.60
C HIS A 9 -2.74 -2.89 -7.38
N CYS A 10 -1.91 -3.77 -6.82
CA CYS A 10 -2.23 -5.19 -6.63
C CYS A 10 -2.96 -5.47 -5.31
N TRP A 11 -2.85 -4.60 -4.31
CA TRP A 11 -3.52 -4.82 -3.04
C TRP A 11 -5.04 -4.76 -3.19
N THR A 12 -5.73 -5.66 -2.49
CA THR A 12 -7.19 -5.71 -2.44
C THR A 12 -7.67 -5.00 -1.17
N PRO A 13 -8.51 -3.96 -1.30
CA PRO A 13 -8.95 -3.21 -0.13
C PRO A 13 -9.75 -4.10 0.82
N GLY A 14 -9.36 -4.11 2.10
CA GLY A 14 -9.98 -4.95 3.12
C GLY A 14 -9.34 -6.33 3.29
N THR A 15 -8.31 -6.67 2.51
CA THR A 15 -7.46 -7.83 2.78
C THR A 15 -6.16 -7.39 3.45
N ALA A 16 -5.50 -8.30 4.16
CA ALA A 16 -4.15 -8.07 4.64
C ALA A 16 -3.19 -7.81 3.47
N ALA A 17 -2.06 -7.15 3.73
CA ALA A 17 -0.94 -7.10 2.80
C ALA A 17 -0.47 -8.53 2.49
N ASP A 18 0.04 -8.73 1.28
CA ASP A 18 0.71 -9.98 0.94
C ASP A 18 1.91 -10.18 1.90
N PRO A 19 2.05 -11.35 2.55
CA PRO A 19 3.16 -11.64 3.45
C PRO A 19 4.53 -11.40 2.81
N LEU A 20 4.67 -11.56 1.48
CA LEU A 20 5.92 -11.26 0.77
C LEU A 20 6.32 -9.79 0.93
N TRP A 21 5.36 -8.86 0.91
CA TRP A 21 5.65 -7.43 1.08
C TRP A 21 6.15 -7.11 2.49
N GLY A 22 5.77 -7.92 3.48
CA GLY A 22 6.22 -7.79 4.86
C GLY A 22 7.71 -8.10 5.06
N GLN A 23 8.40 -8.70 4.07
CA GLN A 23 9.83 -8.96 4.19
C GLN A 23 10.66 -7.67 4.17
N VAL A 24 11.73 -7.64 4.97
CA VAL A 24 12.64 -6.48 5.06
C VAL A 24 13.23 -6.12 3.69
N ARG A 25 13.57 -7.14 2.88
CA ARG A 25 14.14 -6.99 1.54
C ARG A 25 13.13 -6.72 0.43
N ALA A 26 11.83 -6.90 0.67
CA ALA A 26 10.81 -6.60 -0.32
C ALA A 26 10.73 -5.08 -0.53
N LYS A 27 11.16 -4.63 -1.71
CA LYS A 27 11.07 -3.23 -2.17
C LYS A 27 10.09 -3.06 -3.33
N PHE A 28 9.81 -4.13 -4.08
CA PHE A 28 8.97 -4.13 -5.27
C PHE A 28 7.90 -5.20 -5.15
N CYS A 29 6.75 -4.96 -5.78
CA CYS A 29 5.66 -5.91 -5.87
C CYS A 29 6.04 -7.01 -6.85
N TYR A 30 5.98 -8.28 -6.42
CA TYR A 30 6.28 -9.41 -7.29
C TYR A 30 5.25 -9.62 -8.41
N LEU A 31 4.05 -9.04 -8.28
CA LEU A 31 2.97 -9.18 -9.26
C LEU A 31 3.07 -8.17 -10.41
N CYS A 32 3.39 -6.91 -10.11
CA CYS A 32 3.39 -5.82 -11.11
C CYS A 32 4.74 -5.11 -11.28
N GLY A 33 5.75 -5.46 -10.48
CA GLY A 33 7.08 -4.83 -10.53
C GLY A 33 7.15 -3.42 -9.93
N MET A 34 6.03 -2.79 -9.56
CA MET A 34 6.04 -1.45 -8.96
C MET A 34 6.67 -1.43 -7.57
N GLN A 35 7.24 -0.30 -7.19
CA GLN A 35 7.78 -0.10 -5.86
C GLN A 35 6.68 -0.15 -4.80
N LEU A 36 6.94 -0.87 -3.70
CA LEU A 36 6.03 -0.95 -2.57
C LEU A 36 6.00 0.38 -1.84
N GLN A 37 4.80 0.80 -1.44
CA GLN A 37 4.59 2.01 -0.66
C GLN A 37 4.43 1.68 0.81
N THR A 38 4.96 2.55 1.64
CA THR A 38 4.83 2.52 3.10
C THR A 38 4.08 3.73 3.63
N SER A 39 3.78 4.69 2.77
CA SER A 39 3.12 5.94 3.09
C SER A 39 2.00 6.23 2.09
N CYS A 40 1.05 7.06 2.51
CA CYS A 40 0.00 7.56 1.65
C CYS A 40 0.59 8.47 0.57
N THR A 41 0.25 8.26 -0.70
CA THR A 41 0.68 9.12 -1.80
C THR A 41 0.11 10.52 -1.77
N HIS A 42 -0.97 10.73 -1.01
CA HIS A 42 -1.68 12.02 -0.97
C HIS A 42 -1.18 12.92 0.15
N CYS A 43 -1.00 12.40 1.36
CA CYS A 43 -0.56 13.19 2.51
C CYS A 43 0.85 12.85 3.00
N GLY A 44 1.48 11.79 2.50
CA GLY A 44 2.79 11.33 2.96
C GLY A 44 2.77 10.52 4.27
N GLU A 45 1.60 10.37 4.90
CA GLU A 45 1.54 9.71 6.21
C GLU A 45 1.82 8.21 6.14
N LEU A 46 2.57 7.71 7.12
CA LEU A 46 2.92 6.29 7.21
C LEU A 46 1.67 5.41 7.39
N VAL A 47 1.61 4.35 6.60
CA VAL A 47 0.53 3.37 6.68
C VAL A 47 0.84 2.38 7.79
N VAL A 48 0.25 2.61 8.96
CA VAL A 48 0.41 1.72 10.13
C VAL A 48 -0.45 0.46 10.04
N SER A 49 -1.53 0.49 9.25
CA SER A 49 -2.42 -0.65 9.07
C SER A 49 -3.20 -0.56 7.76
N LEU A 50 -3.34 -1.70 7.09
CA LEU A 50 -4.20 -1.89 5.91
C LEU A 50 -5.57 -2.45 6.27
N LYS A 51 -5.95 -2.42 7.56
CA LYS A 51 -7.29 -2.79 8.00
C LYS A 51 -8.37 -1.92 7.35
N TYR A 52 -8.03 -0.67 7.04
CA TYR A 52 -8.90 0.27 6.35
C TYR A 52 -8.45 0.48 4.90
N LYS A 53 -9.44 0.74 4.03
CA LYS A 53 -9.25 0.97 2.58
C LYS A 53 -8.66 2.34 2.26
N PHE A 54 -8.73 3.24 3.23
CA PHE A 54 -8.50 4.67 3.12
C PHE A 54 -7.57 5.15 4.23
N CYS A 55 -6.84 6.22 3.94
CA CYS A 55 -5.97 6.87 4.88
C CYS A 55 -6.79 7.54 6.00
N PRO A 56 -6.51 7.24 7.28
CA PRO A 56 -7.24 7.83 8.40
C PRO A 56 -6.96 9.34 8.55
N MET A 57 -5.88 9.85 7.95
CA MET A 57 -5.52 11.27 8.05
C MET A 57 -6.16 12.14 6.96
N CYS A 58 -6.13 11.69 5.70
CA CYS A 58 -6.63 12.50 4.56
C CYS A 58 -7.90 11.95 3.92
N GLY A 59 -8.40 10.78 4.33
CA GLY A 59 -9.59 10.15 3.77
C GLY A 59 -9.42 9.57 2.36
N GLN A 60 -8.27 9.76 1.72
CA GLN A 60 -8.01 9.22 0.38
C GLN A 60 -7.81 7.69 0.41
N PRO A 61 -8.29 6.95 -0.61
CA PRO A 61 -8.05 5.52 -0.72
C PRO A 61 -6.57 5.23 -0.94
N TYR A 62 -6.07 4.17 -0.31
CA TYR A 62 -4.68 3.72 -0.56
C TYR A 62 -4.52 3.05 -1.93
N LYS A 63 -5.60 2.46 -2.46
CA LYS A 63 -5.59 1.81 -3.76
C LYS A 63 -5.67 2.86 -4.86
N GLN A 64 -4.65 2.93 -5.70
CA GLN A 64 -4.69 3.72 -6.91
C GLN A 64 -5.51 2.95 -7.95
N LYS A 65 -6.52 3.59 -8.53
CA LYS A 65 -7.17 3.04 -9.71
C LYS A 65 -6.12 3.03 -10.81
N SER A 66 -5.86 1.85 -11.37
CA SER A 66 -5.15 1.73 -12.64
C SER A 66 -5.93 2.54 -13.66
N GLN A 67 -5.56 3.80 -13.87
CA GLN A 67 -6.08 4.56 -14.98
C GLN A 67 -5.17 4.23 -16.15
N ASN A 68 -5.47 3.10 -16.78
CA ASN A 68 -4.94 2.73 -18.07
C ASN A 68 -5.39 3.83 -19.06
N ARG A 69 -4.51 4.78 -19.38
CA ARG A 69 -4.72 5.77 -20.43
C ARG A 69 -3.43 6.03 -21.17
#